data_AF-A0A0A6VGN6-F1
#
_entry.id   AF-A0A0A6VGN6-F1
#
_cell.length_a   1.000
_cell.length_b   1.000
_cell.length_c   1.000
_cell.angle_alpha   90.00
_cell.angle_beta   90.00
_cell.angle_gamma   90.00
#
_symmetry.space_group_name_H-M   'P 1'
#
loop_
_entity.id
_entity.type
_entity.pdbx_description
1 polymer ?
#
loop_
_entity_poly.entity_id
_entity_poly.type
_entity_poly.pdbx_seq_one_letter_code
_entity_poly.pdbx_strand_id
1 'polypeptide(L)'
;MTATTNKVEAYNGFSKWLFFGGHGIIADNDPEQQEKSIKYGDLIANAVIFQNVVDMTTAIRQLGKEGHYVDLDDLSVLSPYLMEHIKRFGDYVIDLEEPPQPLDGKLGLEVKTA
;
A
#
# COMPACT_ATOMS: atom_id res chain seq x y z
N MET A 1 -20.67 11.59 -3.27
CA MET A 1 -20.09 11.94 -1.95
C MET A 1 -19.59 10.73 -1.18
N THR A 2 -20.14 9.52 -1.37
CA THR A 2 -19.79 8.30 -0.62
C THR A 2 -18.42 7.69 -0.93
N ALA A 3 -17.97 7.74 -2.19
CA ALA A 3 -16.69 7.12 -2.59
C ALA A 3 -15.46 7.83 -2.01
N THR A 4 -15.50 9.15 -1.84
CA THR A 4 -14.39 9.93 -1.28
C THR A 4 -14.25 9.70 0.22
N THR A 5 -15.37 9.57 0.94
CA THR A 5 -15.38 9.28 2.39
C THR A 5 -14.76 7.92 2.69
N ASN A 6 -15.14 6.87 1.94
CA ASN A 6 -14.57 5.52 2.11
C ASN A 6 -13.04 5.51 1.89
N LYS A 7 -12.52 6.25 0.89
CA LYS A 7 -11.07 6.33 0.63
C LYS A 7 -10.29 6.96 1.79
N VAL A 8 -10.81 8.04 2.37
CA VAL A 8 -10.18 8.73 3.50
C VAL A 8 -10.28 7.89 4.78
N GLU A 9 -11.41 7.25 5.02
CA GLU A 9 -11.59 6.32 6.15
C GLU A 9 -10.66 5.12 6.07
N ALA A 10 -10.52 4.53 4.88
CA ALA A 10 -9.63 3.41 4.65
C ALA A 10 -8.15 3.81 4.83
N TYR A 11 -7.75 4.99 4.35
CA TYR A 11 -6.41 5.53 4.62
C TYR A 11 -6.17 5.78 6.10
N ASN A 12 -7.13 6.38 6.81
CA ASN A 12 -7.00 6.65 8.24
C ASN A 12 -6.88 5.34 9.05
N GLY A 13 -7.67 4.33 8.69
CA GLY A 13 -7.58 2.99 9.28
C GLY A 13 -6.23 2.35 9.01
N PHE A 14 -5.74 2.43 7.78
CA PHE A 14 -4.45 1.91 7.35
C PHE A 14 -3.27 2.58 8.04
N SER A 15 -3.23 3.92 8.04
CA SER A 15 -2.18 4.69 8.71
C SER A 15 -2.14 4.35 10.20
N LYS A 16 -3.30 4.36 10.89
CA LYS A 16 -3.37 3.97 12.30
C LYS A 16 -2.88 2.53 12.55
N TRP A 17 -3.17 1.60 11.64
CA TRP A 17 -2.71 0.22 11.74
C TRP A 17 -1.20 0.08 11.58
N LEU A 18 -0.57 0.88 10.71
CA LEU A 18 0.89 0.93 10.56
C LEU A 18 1.58 1.49 11.81
N PHE A 19 0.99 2.47 12.51
CA PHE A 19 1.53 3.03 13.76
C PHE A 19 1.18 2.21 15.01
N PHE A 20 1.29 0.88 14.92
CA PHE A 20 0.88 -0.04 15.99
C PHE A 20 1.68 0.11 17.30
N GLY A 21 2.94 0.59 17.23
CA GLY A 21 3.82 0.73 18.40
C GLY A 21 3.43 1.84 19.39
N GLY A 22 2.66 2.82 18.94
CA GLY A 22 2.21 3.95 19.77
C GLY A 22 0.72 4.26 19.65
N HIS A 23 -0.03 3.57 18.77
CA HIS A 23 -1.42 3.90 18.41
C HIS A 23 -1.62 5.36 17.95
N GLY A 24 -0.56 6.03 17.48
CA GLY A 24 -0.57 7.46 17.20
C GLY A 24 -0.61 8.36 18.44
N ILE A 25 -0.38 7.80 19.64
CA ILE A 25 -0.26 8.57 20.88
C ILE A 25 1.10 9.24 20.86
N ILE A 26 1.06 10.55 20.69
CA ILE A 26 2.20 11.41 20.94
C ILE A 26 2.49 11.34 22.45
N ALA A 27 3.60 10.69 22.81
CA ALA A 27 4.01 10.54 24.20
C ALA A 27 4.54 11.85 24.82
N ASP A 28 4.86 12.85 23.98
CA ASP A 28 5.53 14.08 24.37
C ASP A 28 4.73 15.32 23.95
N ASN A 29 4.54 16.29 24.85
CA ASN A 29 3.85 17.55 24.53
C ASN A 29 4.79 18.57 23.88
N ASP A 30 5.73 18.09 23.06
CA ASP A 30 6.64 18.89 22.26
C ASP A 30 6.15 18.94 20.79
N PRO A 31 5.80 20.13 20.27
CA PRO A 31 5.29 20.29 18.91
C PRO A 31 6.25 19.80 17.82
N GLU A 32 7.57 19.88 18.03
CA GLU A 32 8.57 19.46 17.04
C GLU A 32 8.59 17.93 16.93
N GLN A 33 8.53 17.21 18.05
CA GLN A 33 8.45 15.75 18.05
C GLN A 33 7.13 15.23 17.47
N GLN A 34 6.03 15.96 17.68
CA GLN A 34 4.73 15.68 17.06
C GLN A 34 4.81 15.74 15.54
N GLU A 35 5.36 16.84 15.02
CA GLU A 35 5.49 17.04 13.58
C GLU A 35 6.38 15.96 12.93
N LYS A 36 7.50 15.60 13.56
CA LYS A 36 8.37 14.51 13.10
C LYS A 36 7.64 13.19 13.03
N SER A 37 6.89 12.85 14.08
CA SER A 37 6.14 11.59 14.15
C SER A 37 5.10 11.48 13.03
N ILE A 38 4.38 12.57 12.74
CA ILE A 38 3.41 12.62 11.64
C ILE A 38 4.13 12.44 10.29
N LYS A 39 5.19 13.21 10.03
CA LYS A 39 5.92 13.17 8.76
C LYS A 39 6.57 11.82 8.48
N TYR A 40 7.22 11.23 9.48
CA TYR A 40 7.78 9.88 9.34
C TYR A 40 6.68 8.86 9.13
N GLY A 41 5.53 9.07 9.75
CA GLY A 41 4.41 8.19 9.56
C GLY A 41 3.86 8.22 8.14
N ASP A 42 3.62 9.41 7.61
CA ASP A 42 3.18 9.57 6.22
C ASP A 42 4.21 9.00 5.23
N LEU A 43 5.51 9.13 5.50
CA LEU A 43 6.56 8.53 4.67
C LEU A 43 6.44 7.00 4.62
N ILE A 44 6.29 6.35 5.77
CA ILE A 44 6.15 4.89 5.85
C ILE A 44 4.85 4.45 5.17
N ALA A 45 3.73 5.15 5.43
CA ALA A 45 2.45 4.84 4.81
C ALA A 45 2.53 4.90 3.28
N ASN A 46 3.13 5.95 2.73
CA ASN A 46 3.32 6.09 1.29
C ASN A 46 4.24 5.00 0.70
N ALA A 47 5.32 4.63 1.41
CA ALA A 47 6.21 3.56 0.98
C ALA A 47 5.50 2.20 0.90
N VAL A 48 4.68 1.88 1.91
CA VAL A 48 3.88 0.64 1.93
C VAL A 48 2.80 0.66 0.85
N ILE A 49 2.09 1.78 0.68
CA ILE A 49 1.09 1.94 -0.40
C ILE A 49 1.74 1.67 -1.76
N PHE A 50 2.93 2.21 -1.98
CA PHE A 50 3.67 1.98 -3.22
C PHE A 50 3.99 0.51 -3.43
N GLN A 51 4.54 -0.17 -2.42
CA GLN A 51 4.83 -1.61 -2.51
C GLN A 51 3.56 -2.43 -2.77
N ASN A 52 2.46 -2.12 -2.08
CA ASN A 52 1.18 -2.78 -2.30
C ASN A 52 0.73 -2.67 -3.76
N VAL A 53 0.85 -1.49 -4.38
CA VAL A 53 0.50 -1.30 -5.79
C VAL A 53 1.41 -2.11 -6.72
N VAL A 54 2.71 -2.21 -6.43
CA VAL A 54 3.66 -3.03 -7.19
C VAL A 54 3.27 -4.51 -7.12
N ASP A 55 2.97 -5.01 -5.92
CA ASP A 55 2.61 -6.40 -5.71
C ASP A 55 1.26 -6.72 -6.36
N MET A 56 0.26 -5.84 -6.21
CA MET A 56 -1.04 -5.96 -6.88
C MET A 56 -0.89 -5.98 -8.41
N THR A 57 -0.08 -5.08 -8.97
CA THR A 57 0.20 -5.04 -10.42
C THR A 57 0.83 -6.34 -10.90
N THR A 58 1.78 -6.88 -10.14
CA THR A 58 2.43 -8.16 -10.44
C THR A 58 1.44 -9.32 -10.39
N ALA A 59 0.58 -9.38 -9.37
CA ALA A 59 -0.45 -10.40 -9.24
C ALA A 59 -1.48 -10.34 -10.39
N ILE A 60 -1.94 -9.14 -10.76
CA ILE A 60 -2.89 -8.96 -11.87
C ILE A 60 -2.27 -9.42 -13.21
N ARG A 61 -0.99 -9.07 -13.46
CA ARG A 61 -0.29 -9.55 -14.66
C ARG A 61 -0.18 -11.07 -14.67
N GLN A 62 0.08 -11.69 -13.53
CA GLN A 62 0.17 -13.14 -13.42
C GLN A 62 -1.16 -13.80 -13.74
N LEU A 63 -2.28 -13.27 -13.23
CA LEU A 63 -3.63 -13.72 -13.57
C LEU A 63 -3.90 -13.63 -15.08
N GLY A 64 -3.50 -12.52 -15.71
CA GLY A 64 -3.62 -12.35 -17.16
C GLY A 64 -2.80 -13.38 -17.96
N LYS A 65 -1.58 -13.69 -17.51
CA LYS A 65 -0.72 -14.72 -18.13
C LYS A 65 -1.30 -16.14 -17.99
N GLU A 66 -2.01 -16.40 -16.90
CA GLU A 66 -2.71 -17.67 -16.66
C GLU A 66 -4.01 -17.78 -17.47
N GLY A 67 -4.39 -16.73 -18.20
CA GLY A 67 -5.58 -16.70 -19.05
C GLY A 67 -6.86 -16.30 -18.32
N HIS A 68 -6.76 -15.80 -17.08
CA HIS A 68 -7.90 -15.24 -16.37
C HIS A 68 -8.29 -13.88 -16.94
N TYR A 69 -9.60 -13.67 -17.13
CA TYR A 69 -10.13 -12.36 -17.50
C TYR A 69 -10.13 -11.43 -16.30
N VAL A 70 -9.60 -10.23 -16.47
CA VAL A 70 -9.57 -9.18 -15.45
C VAL A 70 -10.46 -8.05 -15.92
N ASP A 71 -11.55 -7.79 -15.19
CA ASP A 71 -12.45 -6.68 -15.47
C ASP A 71 -11.85 -5.36 -14.97
N LEU A 72 -11.96 -4.30 -15.77
CA LEU A 72 -11.53 -2.96 -15.38
C LEU A 72 -12.41 -2.39 -14.25
N ASP A 73 -13.69 -2.76 -14.20
CA ASP A 73 -14.59 -2.35 -13.13
C ASP A 73 -14.15 -2.94 -11.78
N ASP A 74 -13.66 -4.19 -11.76
CA ASP A 74 -13.09 -4.83 -10.57
C ASP A 74 -11.79 -4.14 -10.13
N LEU A 75 -10.95 -3.72 -11.08
CA LEU A 75 -9.73 -2.96 -10.76
C LEU A 75 -10.03 -1.59 -10.15
N SER A 76 -11.15 -0.97 -10.52
CA SER A 76 -11.53 0.36 -10.06
C SER A 76 -11.86 0.43 -8.56
N VAL A 77 -12.26 -0.70 -7.97
CA VAL A 77 -12.63 -0.82 -6.55
C VAL A 77 -11.50 -1.32 -5.67
N LEU A 78 -10.37 -1.74 -6.26
CA LEU A 78 -9.20 -2.15 -5.50
C LEU A 78 -8.62 -0.99 -4.70
N SER A 79 -8.21 -1.27 -3.46
CA SER A 79 -7.54 -0.30 -2.60
C SER A 79 -6.12 -0.77 -2.28
N PRO A 80 -5.13 0.13 -2.28
CA PRO A 80 -3.74 -0.21 -1.98
C PRO A 80 -3.48 -0.31 -0.48
N TYR A 81 -4.52 -0.43 0.35
CA TYR A 81 -4.43 -0.41 1.81
C TYR A 81 -4.48 -1.82 2.41
N LEU A 82 -3.98 -2.81 1.68
CA LEU A 82 -3.92 -4.20 2.10
C LEU A 82 -2.89 -4.36 3.23
N MET A 83 -3.27 -5.08 4.28
CA MET A 83 -2.47 -5.19 5.52
C MET A 83 -2.04 -6.62 5.84
N GLU A 84 -2.76 -7.62 5.32
CA GLU A 84 -2.61 -9.04 5.73
C GLU A 84 -1.24 -9.64 5.40
N HIS A 85 -0.61 -9.19 4.31
CA HIS A 85 0.70 -9.67 3.87
C HIS A 85 1.88 -8.98 4.60
N ILE A 86 1.61 -7.95 5.43
CA ILE A 86 2.64 -7.16 6.12
C ILE A 86 2.90 -7.76 7.50
N LYS A 87 4.16 -8.13 7.76
CA LYS A 87 4.62 -8.59 9.07
C LYS A 87 4.91 -7.40 9.98
N ARG A 88 3.93 -7.00 10.79
CA ARG A 88 4.13 -5.95 11.83
C ARG A 88 5.10 -6.38 12.92
N PHE A 89 5.08 -7.66 13.26
CA PHE A 89 5.95 -8.26 14.26
C PHE A 89 6.73 -9.38 13.59
N GLY A 90 8.05 -9.32 13.70
CA GLY A 90 8.96 -10.29 13.10
C GLY A 90 10.06 -9.60 12.31
N ASP A 91 10.94 -10.43 11.76
CA ASP A 91 12.15 -9.96 11.09
C ASP A 91 11.94 -9.90 9.57
N TYR A 92 12.29 -8.75 8.99
CA TYR A 92 12.53 -8.62 7.57
C TYR A 92 14.02 -8.87 7.33
N VAL A 93 14.35 -10.02 6.77
CA VAL A 93 15.72 -10.31 6.30
C VAL A 93 15.79 -9.77 4.88
N ILE A 94 16.53 -8.68 4.70
CA ILE A 94 16.75 -8.04 3.41
C ILE A 94 18.20 -8.30 3.02
N ASP A 95 18.41 -8.95 1.88
CA ASP A 95 19.72 -9.01 1.25
C ASP A 95 19.98 -7.69 0.53
N LEU A 96 21.05 -6.99 0.92
CA LEU A 96 21.43 -5.70 0.33
C LEU A 96 22.31 -5.87 -0.93
N GLU A 97 22.82 -7.08 -1.18
CA GLU A 97 23.60 -7.39 -2.38
C GLU A 97 22.70 -7.79 -3.54
N GLU A 98 21.47 -8.23 -3.26
CA GLU A 98 20.46 -8.54 -4.28
C GLU A 98 19.78 -7.24 -4.77
N PRO A 99 19.93 -6.87 -6.06
CA PRO A 99 19.23 -5.72 -6.59
C PRO A 99 17.72 -5.97 -6.62
N PRO A 100 16.89 -4.97 -6.27
CA PRO A 100 15.45 -5.13 -6.32
C PRO A 100 14.98 -5.41 -7.76
N GLN A 101 13.88 -6.15 -7.89
CA GLN A 101 13.29 -6.41 -9.19
C GLN A 101 12.95 -5.09 -9.91
N PRO A 102 13.21 -4.98 -11.22
CA PRO A 102 12.96 -3.76 -11.96
C PRO A 102 11.47 -3.44 -11.96
N LEU A 103 11.14 -2.20 -11.63
CA LEU A 103 9.76 -1.71 -11.66
C LEU A 103 9.31 -1.54 -13.11
N ASP A 104 8.37 -2.38 -13.54
CA ASP A 104 7.56 -2.10 -14.72
C ASP A 104 6.24 -1.46 -14.26
N GLY A 105 6.00 -0.21 -14.63
CA GLY A 105 4.79 0.54 -14.29
C GLY A 105 3.57 0.26 -15.20
N LYS A 106 3.70 -0.59 -16.23
CA LYS A 106 2.63 -0.81 -17.22
C LYS A 106 1.80 -2.06 -16.94
N LEU A 107 0.52 -1.94 -16.61
CA LEU A 107 -0.31 -3.11 -16.30
C LEU A 107 -0.40 -4.14 -17.45
N GLY A 108 -0.31 -3.69 -18.72
CA GLY A 108 -0.11 -4.57 -19.88
C GLY A 108 -1.31 -5.46 -20.24
N LEU A 109 -2.52 -5.12 -19.77
CA LEU A 109 -3.75 -5.85 -20.09
C LEU A 109 -4.29 -5.44 -21.47
N GLU A 110 -4.84 -6.39 -22.22
CA GLU A 110 -5.59 -6.12 -23.44
C GLU A 110 -6.94 -5.49 -23.07
N VAL A 111 -7.07 -4.17 -23.26
CA VAL A 111 -8.31 -3.44 -23.04
C VAL A 111 -9.28 -3.77 -24.18
N LYS A 112 -10.28 -4.62 -23.93
CA LYS A 112 -11.45 -4.70 -24.82
C LYS A 112 -12.40 -3.57 -24.47
N THR A 113 -12.31 -2.48 -25.24
CA THR A 113 -13.34 -1.44 -25.24
C THR A 113 -14.63 -2.04 -25.78
N ALA A 114 -15.72 -1.92 -25.01
CA ALA A 114 -17.07 -2.27 -25.45
C ALA A 114 -17.53 -1.38 -26.63
#